data_AF-A0A2N4XG10-F1
#
_entry.id   AF-A0A2N4XG10-F1
#
_cell.length_a   1.000
_cell.length_b   1.000
_cell.length_c   1.000
_cell.angle_alpha   90.00
_cell.angle_beta   90.00
_cell.angle_gamma   90.00
#
_symmetry.space_group_name_H-M   'P 1'
#
loop_
_entity.id
_entity.type
_entity.pdbx_description
1 polymer ?
#
loop_
_entity_poly.entity_id
_entity_poly.type
_entity_poly.pdbx_seq_one_letter_code
_entity_poly.pdbx_strand_id
1 'polypeptide(L)'
;MKITPLEIRQHEFEKTFRGYNIEEVDNFLANLSQEWERILNESKMLRMQLEMAEKEASKLREIEMTLFKTLKTAEDTSTMITEQANQQADKNIQDARQKSQEILRDAQLEADKVIQEAQNRARYIKEEVLGEVKELEKDFKMMYQYKTDLLVQMRSLSMSTLEHVQRLEEKFKTENVDEKIQEAFNTFVDEKSAIPTFNIQEELSYFESKTAQVTEEKLVYNIGKVEDTSDNTTEVVTAVQPASTAPISETPAPEAATQSEDDEGRSDELGIIEGIGPKIAMLLYDSGIFTFRGLATTPVERIKEILDNAGPAYAMHDPTTWVEQALLAAEGRFDELEEMKSLLVGGKAEEDVEEKGIDNSVSIPEAALPEITQDKTSISEPVAPKAAPVASNLDSVTEEMLEKVNKVKEAVRKAMVEKEEKNVKDNTPLPKVNEILAKNSDIGGGSFFDNI
;
A
#
# COMPACT_ATOMS: atom_id res chain seq x y z
N MET A 1 -67.63 -52.20 31.96
CA MET A 1 -68.67 -53.23 32.19
C MET A 1 -68.29 -54.47 31.39
N LYS A 2 -68.57 -55.67 31.92
CA LYS A 2 -68.25 -56.97 31.30
C LYS A 2 -69.52 -57.58 30.66
N ILE A 3 -70.22 -56.81 29.83
CA ILE A 3 -71.35 -57.35 29.05
C ILE A 3 -71.01 -57.11 27.58
N THR A 4 -70.86 -58.21 26.86
CA THR A 4 -70.57 -58.27 25.44
C THR A 4 -71.86 -58.20 24.61
N PRO A 5 -71.81 -57.73 23.36
CA PRO A 5 -72.95 -57.80 22.44
C PRO A 5 -73.55 -59.21 22.37
N LEU A 6 -72.70 -60.25 22.44
CA LEU A 6 -73.11 -61.64 22.44
C LEU A 6 -73.90 -62.02 23.70
N GLU A 7 -73.42 -61.59 24.88
CA GLU A 7 -74.13 -61.81 26.14
C GLU A 7 -75.48 -61.09 26.19
N ILE A 8 -75.63 -59.92 25.56
CA ILE A 8 -76.93 -59.22 25.43
C ILE A 8 -77.90 -60.05 24.57
N ARG A 9 -77.41 -60.65 23.49
CA ARG A 9 -78.22 -61.42 22.53
C ARG A 9 -78.62 -62.80 23.04
N GLN A 10 -77.84 -63.37 23.95
CA GLN A 10 -78.06 -64.69 24.56
C GLN A 10 -78.68 -64.60 25.96
N HIS A 11 -79.01 -63.41 26.44
CA HIS A 11 -79.54 -63.21 27.78
C HIS A 11 -80.99 -63.73 27.87
N GLU A 12 -81.24 -64.68 28.77
CA GLU A 12 -82.58 -65.17 29.07
C GLU A 12 -83.14 -64.51 30.34
N PHE A 13 -84.41 -64.12 30.31
CA PHE A 13 -85.11 -63.54 31.46
C PHE A 13 -86.06 -64.54 32.13
N GLU A 14 -86.24 -64.43 33.44
CA GLU A 14 -87.24 -65.21 34.18
C GLU A 14 -88.67 -64.84 33.74
N LYS A 15 -89.52 -65.87 33.53
CA LYS A 15 -90.90 -65.69 33.08
C LYS A 15 -91.84 -65.47 34.27
N THR A 16 -92.61 -64.39 34.25
CA THR A 16 -93.59 -64.03 35.30
C THR A 16 -94.98 -63.79 34.70
N PHE A 17 -96.04 -64.05 35.48
CA PHE A 17 -97.42 -63.84 35.03
C PHE A 17 -97.70 -62.34 34.85
N ARG A 18 -97.90 -61.90 33.59
CA ARG A 18 -97.97 -60.49 33.10
C ARG A 18 -96.61 -59.78 32.89
N GLY A 19 -95.62 -60.46 32.31
CA GLY A 19 -94.38 -59.84 31.83
C GLY A 19 -94.49 -59.11 30.47
N TYR A 20 -93.38 -58.52 30.02
CA TYR A 20 -93.24 -57.90 28.69
C TYR A 20 -93.41 -58.92 27.55
N ASN A 21 -93.75 -58.44 26.34
CA ASN A 21 -93.83 -59.29 25.16
C ASN A 21 -92.43 -59.78 24.77
N ILE A 22 -92.26 -61.11 24.70
CA ILE A 22 -90.99 -61.76 24.41
C ILE A 22 -90.43 -61.33 23.05
N GLU A 23 -91.25 -61.28 22.00
CA GLU A 23 -90.79 -60.91 20.65
C GLU A 23 -90.31 -59.46 20.56
N GLU A 24 -90.97 -58.55 21.29
CA GLU A 24 -90.60 -57.13 21.32
C GLU A 24 -89.29 -56.92 22.10
N VAL A 25 -89.13 -57.64 23.22
CA VAL A 25 -87.89 -57.64 24.01
C VAL A 25 -86.73 -58.25 23.22
N ASP A 26 -86.94 -59.36 22.52
CA ASP A 26 -85.90 -60.00 21.70
C ASP A 26 -85.45 -59.09 20.55
N ASN A 27 -86.37 -58.41 19.86
CA ASN A 27 -86.05 -57.43 18.84
C ASN A 27 -85.30 -56.22 19.41
N PHE A 28 -85.69 -55.74 20.60
CA PHE A 28 -84.98 -54.66 21.29
C PHE A 28 -83.55 -55.07 21.69
N LEU A 29 -83.37 -56.28 22.26
CA LEU A 29 -82.06 -56.81 22.61
C LEU A 29 -81.16 -57.01 21.38
N ALA A 30 -81.73 -57.43 20.24
CA ALA A 30 -81.00 -57.54 18.99
C ALA A 30 -80.46 -56.17 18.53
N ASN A 31 -81.32 -55.14 18.48
CA ASN A 31 -80.93 -53.78 18.13
C ASN A 31 -79.90 -53.21 19.12
N LEU A 32 -80.12 -53.41 20.43
CA LEU A 32 -79.21 -52.99 21.48
C LEU A 32 -77.84 -53.65 21.34
N SER A 33 -77.80 -54.96 21.04
CA SER A 33 -76.54 -55.67 20.82
C SER A 33 -75.75 -55.11 19.64
N GLN A 34 -76.44 -54.74 18.55
CA GLN A 34 -75.82 -54.17 17.35
C GLN A 34 -75.26 -52.77 17.61
N GLU A 35 -76.02 -51.90 18.28
CA GLU A 35 -75.53 -50.58 18.69
C GLU A 35 -74.38 -50.67 19.70
N TRP A 36 -74.44 -51.65 20.62
CA TRP A 36 -73.36 -51.89 21.57
C TRP A 36 -72.07 -52.34 20.87
N GLU A 37 -72.19 -53.20 19.85
CA GLU A 37 -71.06 -53.62 19.01
C GLU A 37 -70.50 -52.44 18.19
N ARG A 38 -71.36 -51.60 17.62
CA ARG A 38 -70.96 -50.37 16.91
C ARG A 38 -70.17 -49.44 17.82
N ILE A 39 -70.70 -49.14 19.02
CA ILE A 39 -70.05 -48.26 20.01
C ILE A 39 -68.73 -48.87 20.50
N LEU A 40 -68.67 -50.18 20.71
CA LEU A 40 -67.42 -50.85 21.10
C LEU A 40 -66.34 -50.73 20.01
N ASN A 41 -66.72 -50.95 18.75
CA ASN A 41 -65.80 -50.80 17.62
C ASN A 41 -65.34 -49.34 17.45
N GLU A 42 -66.26 -48.38 17.59
CA GLU A 42 -65.94 -46.95 17.54
C GLU A 42 -65.00 -46.55 18.69
N SER A 43 -65.28 -46.99 19.92
CA SER A 43 -64.41 -46.76 21.08
C SER A 43 -63.01 -47.35 20.87
N LYS A 44 -62.92 -48.56 20.31
CA LYS A 44 -61.63 -49.18 19.96
C LYS A 44 -60.88 -48.36 18.91
N MET A 45 -61.56 -47.91 17.86
CA MET A 45 -60.97 -47.09 16.80
C MET A 45 -60.48 -45.75 17.33
N LEU A 46 -61.31 -45.05 18.11
CA LEU A 46 -60.95 -43.77 18.73
C LEU A 46 -59.77 -43.90 19.69
N ARG A 47 -59.70 -44.98 20.48
CA ARG A 47 -58.54 -45.26 21.34
C ARG A 47 -57.26 -45.47 20.54
N MET A 48 -57.36 -46.18 19.42
CA MET A 48 -56.21 -46.40 18.54
C MET A 48 -55.74 -45.10 17.88
N GLN A 49 -56.67 -44.25 17.43
CA GLN A 49 -56.36 -42.93 16.88
C GLN A 49 -55.73 -42.01 17.93
N LEU A 50 -56.27 -42.01 19.16
CA LEU A 50 -55.71 -41.26 20.27
C LEU A 50 -54.26 -41.69 20.55
N GLU A 51 -54.00 -42.98 20.61
CA GLU A 51 -52.64 -43.49 20.83
C GLU A 51 -51.67 -43.09 19.70
N MET A 52 -52.14 -43.12 18.44
CA MET A 52 -51.34 -42.66 17.29
C MET A 52 -51.04 -41.15 17.38
N ALA A 53 -52.06 -40.34 17.68
CA ALA A 53 -51.91 -38.89 17.82
C ALA A 53 -51.01 -38.50 19.00
N GLU A 54 -51.12 -39.20 20.14
CA GLU A 54 -50.25 -39.00 21.30
C GLU A 54 -48.79 -39.36 20.99
N LYS A 55 -48.55 -40.45 20.24
CA LYS A 55 -47.21 -40.82 19.77
C LYS A 55 -46.63 -39.78 18.82
N GLU A 56 -47.43 -39.26 17.90
CA GLU A 56 -47.00 -38.21 16.98
C GLU A 56 -46.69 -36.90 17.71
N ALA A 57 -47.55 -36.48 18.64
CA ALA A 57 -47.32 -35.30 19.48
C ALA A 57 -46.04 -35.42 20.31
N SER A 58 -45.79 -36.60 20.89
CA SER A 58 -44.55 -36.89 21.62
C SER A 58 -43.31 -36.76 20.73
N LYS A 59 -43.36 -37.32 19.52
CA LYS A 59 -42.27 -37.23 18.54
C LYS A 59 -42.01 -35.79 18.10
N LEU A 60 -43.06 -35.01 17.84
CA LEU A 60 -42.93 -33.60 17.48
C LEU A 60 -42.28 -32.80 18.61
N ARG A 61 -42.64 -33.09 19.86
CA ARG A 61 -42.04 -32.44 21.03
C ARG A 61 -40.55 -32.78 21.17
N GLU A 62 -40.15 -34.01 20.89
CA GLU A 62 -38.72 -34.40 20.88
C GLU A 62 -37.94 -33.67 19.78
N ILE A 63 -38.53 -33.55 18.59
CA ILE A 63 -37.96 -32.78 17.48
C ILE A 63 -37.82 -31.31 17.86
N GLU A 64 -38.85 -30.69 18.45
CA GLU A 64 -38.83 -29.30 18.91
C GLU A 64 -37.72 -29.08 19.94
N MET A 65 -37.60 -29.96 20.95
CA MET A 65 -36.53 -29.88 21.94
C MET A 65 -35.15 -30.00 21.32
N THR A 66 -35.01 -30.84 20.29
CA THR A 66 -33.74 -31.03 19.57
C THR A 66 -33.41 -29.79 18.75
N LEU A 67 -34.38 -29.27 17.99
CA LEU A 67 -34.24 -28.06 17.19
C LEU A 67 -33.89 -26.85 18.06
N PHE A 68 -34.54 -26.70 19.22
CA PHE A 68 -34.25 -25.63 20.17
C PHE A 68 -32.81 -25.73 20.71
N LYS A 69 -32.35 -26.94 21.07
CA LYS A 69 -30.95 -27.14 21.49
C LYS A 69 -29.96 -26.82 20.37
N THR A 70 -30.25 -27.23 19.13
CA THR A 70 -29.41 -26.93 17.99
C THR A 70 -29.37 -25.43 17.69
N LEU A 71 -30.52 -24.75 17.75
CA LEU A 71 -30.59 -23.30 17.54
C LEU A 71 -29.82 -22.56 18.62
N LYS A 72 -30.03 -22.92 19.89
CA LYS A 72 -29.33 -22.30 21.02
C LYS A 72 -27.82 -22.52 20.94
N THR A 73 -27.37 -23.75 20.63
CA THR A 73 -25.94 -24.01 20.45
C THR A 73 -25.35 -23.25 19.28
N ALA A 74 -26.10 -23.08 18.19
CA ALA A 74 -25.68 -22.24 17.07
C ALA A 74 -25.57 -20.77 17.47
N GLU A 75 -26.52 -20.25 18.24
CA GLU A 75 -26.50 -18.88 18.79
C GLU A 75 -25.33 -18.66 19.76
N ASP A 76 -25.15 -19.56 20.74
CA ASP A 76 -24.03 -19.53 21.69
C ASP A 76 -22.67 -19.62 20.96
N THR A 77 -22.60 -20.42 19.90
CA THR A 77 -21.37 -20.52 19.08
C THR A 77 -21.15 -19.25 18.26
N SER A 78 -22.19 -18.67 17.67
CA SER A 78 -22.11 -17.42 16.92
C SER A 78 -21.61 -16.28 17.81
N THR A 79 -22.18 -16.16 19.01
CA THR A 79 -21.79 -15.12 19.98
C THR A 79 -20.35 -15.31 20.46
N MET A 80 -19.95 -16.55 20.73
CA MET A 80 -18.56 -16.88 21.08
C MET A 80 -17.57 -16.53 19.95
N ILE A 81 -17.91 -16.84 18.69
CA ILE A 81 -17.07 -16.50 17.54
C ILE A 81 -16.95 -14.98 17.39
N THR A 82 -18.05 -14.23 17.52
CA THR A 82 -18.00 -12.76 17.45
C THR A 82 -17.17 -12.15 18.57
N GLU A 83 -17.31 -12.67 19.79
CA GLU A 83 -16.53 -12.19 20.94
C GLU A 83 -15.04 -12.47 20.75
N GLN A 84 -14.68 -13.68 20.30
CA GLN A 84 -13.29 -14.03 20.03
C GLN A 84 -12.70 -13.21 18.88
N ALA A 85 -13.47 -12.96 17.82
CA ALA A 85 -13.06 -12.12 16.70
C ALA A 85 -12.82 -10.67 17.15
N ASN A 86 -13.72 -10.11 17.97
CA ASN A 86 -13.56 -8.77 18.52
C ASN A 86 -12.32 -8.67 19.42
N GLN A 87 -12.13 -9.62 20.34
CA GLN A 87 -10.95 -9.65 21.21
C GLN A 87 -9.65 -9.79 20.41
N GLN A 88 -9.65 -10.57 19.32
CA GLN A 88 -8.47 -10.70 18.47
C GLN A 88 -8.23 -9.44 17.64
N ALA A 89 -9.29 -8.80 17.13
CA ALA A 89 -9.19 -7.52 16.43
C ALA A 89 -8.60 -6.44 17.35
N ASP A 90 -9.07 -6.35 18.60
CA ASP A 90 -8.56 -5.40 19.58
C ASP A 90 -7.06 -5.61 19.87
N LYS A 91 -6.64 -6.87 20.04
CA LYS A 91 -5.21 -7.22 20.19
C LYS A 91 -4.40 -6.80 18.98
N ASN A 92 -4.88 -7.11 17.78
CA ASN A 92 -4.18 -6.75 16.54
C ASN A 92 -4.05 -5.22 16.40
N ILE A 93 -5.10 -4.46 16.74
CA ILE A 93 -5.06 -3.00 16.75
C ILE A 93 -4.07 -2.48 17.80
N GLN A 94 -4.04 -3.08 18.98
CA GLN A 94 -3.09 -2.70 20.04
C GLN A 94 -1.64 -2.97 19.61
N ASP A 95 -1.37 -4.15 19.06
CA ASP A 95 -0.04 -4.53 18.58
C ASP A 95 0.42 -3.62 17.43
N ALA A 96 -0.47 -3.34 16.48
CA ALA A 96 -0.19 -2.42 15.37
C ALA A 96 0.11 -1.00 15.88
N ARG A 97 -0.64 -0.50 16.87
CA ARG A 97 -0.39 0.80 17.51
C ARG A 97 0.96 0.82 18.22
N GLN A 98 1.29 -0.23 18.97
CA GLN A 98 2.57 -0.32 19.67
C GLN A 98 3.74 -0.31 18.69
N LYS A 99 3.65 -1.11 17.61
CA LYS A 99 4.69 -1.17 16.58
C LYS A 99 4.82 0.15 15.82
N SER A 100 3.71 0.81 15.53
CA SER A 100 3.71 2.13 14.91
C SER A 100 4.39 3.16 15.82
N GLN A 101 4.09 3.15 17.12
CA GLN A 101 4.74 4.04 18.09
C GLN A 101 6.24 3.77 18.20
N GLU A 102 6.65 2.50 18.17
CA GLU A 102 8.07 2.11 18.16
C GLU A 102 8.80 2.66 16.93
N ILE A 103 8.22 2.47 15.73
CA ILE A 103 8.77 3.00 14.47
C ILE A 103 8.89 4.52 14.51
N LEU A 104 7.86 5.23 14.99
CA LEU A 104 7.89 6.69 15.10
C LEU A 104 8.98 7.16 16.06
N ARG A 105 9.12 6.48 17.20
CA ARG A 105 10.16 6.79 18.18
C ARG A 105 11.55 6.56 17.61
N ASP A 106 11.76 5.46 16.90
CA ASP A 106 13.05 5.14 16.28
C ASP A 106 13.39 6.11 15.15
N ALA A 107 12.40 6.48 14.32
CA ALA A 107 12.56 7.50 13.29
C ALA A 107 12.91 8.88 13.88
N GLN A 108 12.28 9.26 15.01
CA GLN A 108 12.62 10.49 15.73
C GLN A 108 14.06 10.47 16.25
N LEU A 109 14.48 9.36 16.85
CA LEU A 109 15.85 9.22 17.37
C LEU A 109 16.89 9.31 16.25
N GLU A 110 16.65 8.68 15.11
CA GLU A 110 17.59 8.75 13.98
C GLU A 110 17.58 10.14 13.34
N ALA A 111 16.42 10.80 13.24
CA ALA A 111 16.34 12.19 12.76
C ALA A 111 17.13 13.14 13.69
N ASP A 112 16.97 13.02 15.00
CA ASP A 112 17.72 13.81 15.98
C ASP A 112 19.23 13.58 15.84
N LYS A 113 19.65 12.32 15.64
CA LYS A 113 21.05 11.97 15.43
C LYS A 113 21.61 12.61 14.15
N VAL A 114 20.89 12.54 13.03
CA VAL A 114 21.30 13.18 11.77
C VAL A 114 21.41 14.70 11.93
N ILE A 115 20.45 15.33 12.64
CA ILE A 115 20.50 16.76 12.93
C ILE A 115 21.74 17.10 13.78
N GLN A 116 22.03 16.33 14.82
CA GLN A 116 23.22 16.54 15.65
C GLN A 116 24.53 16.36 14.85
N GLU A 117 24.62 15.34 14.01
CA GLU A 117 25.77 15.13 13.13
C GLU A 117 25.95 16.30 12.15
N ALA A 118 24.87 16.76 11.53
CA ALA A 118 24.90 17.90 10.61
C ALA A 118 25.33 19.19 11.32
N GLN A 119 24.82 19.45 12.54
CA GLN A 119 25.21 20.59 13.35
C GLN A 119 26.70 20.55 13.74
N ASN A 120 27.20 19.37 14.11
CA ASN A 120 28.61 19.18 14.44
C ASN A 120 29.52 19.39 13.22
N ARG A 121 29.14 18.86 12.05
CA ARG A 121 29.88 19.10 10.80
C ARG A 121 29.88 20.58 10.41
N ALA A 122 28.72 21.24 10.50
CA ALA A 122 28.63 22.67 10.21
C ALA A 122 29.51 23.51 11.16
N ARG A 123 29.55 23.15 12.45
CA ARG A 123 30.46 23.79 13.42
C ARG A 123 31.92 23.55 13.04
N TYR A 124 32.29 22.32 12.70
CA TYR A 124 33.65 21.97 12.29
C TYR A 124 34.11 22.78 11.08
N ILE A 125 33.31 22.78 10.00
CA ILE A 125 33.61 23.55 8.77
C ILE A 125 33.73 25.05 9.10
N LYS A 126 32.84 25.58 9.94
CA LYS A 126 32.92 26.98 10.37
C LYS A 126 34.24 27.27 11.09
N GLU A 127 34.67 26.41 11.99
CA GLU A 127 35.93 26.58 12.73
C GLU A 127 37.15 26.46 11.81
N GLU A 128 37.12 25.53 10.86
CA GLU A 128 38.13 25.33 9.81
C GLU A 128 38.26 26.57 8.92
N VAL A 129 37.17 27.03 8.31
CA VAL A 129 37.16 28.23 7.45
C VAL A 129 37.60 29.48 8.21
N LEU A 130 37.19 29.64 9.48
CA LEU A 130 37.67 30.75 10.31
C LEU A 130 39.17 30.66 10.60
N GLY A 131 39.74 29.45 10.66
CA GLY A 131 41.17 29.22 10.76
C GLY A 131 41.89 29.68 9.50
N GLU A 132 41.45 29.20 8.34
CA GLU A 132 42.02 29.55 7.03
C GLU A 132 41.95 31.05 6.75
N VAL A 133 40.81 31.70 7.05
CA VAL A 133 40.65 33.15 6.87
C VAL A 133 41.64 33.93 7.73
N LYS A 134 41.90 33.50 8.97
CA LYS A 134 42.89 34.14 9.84
C LYS A 134 44.32 33.96 9.33
N GLU A 135 44.62 32.79 8.79
CA GLU A 135 45.92 32.52 8.18
C GLU A 135 46.12 33.38 6.93
N LEU A 136 45.11 33.45 6.06
CA LEU A 136 45.13 34.31 4.88
C LEU A 136 45.26 35.80 5.22
N GLU A 137 44.57 36.28 6.26
CA GLU A 137 44.70 37.65 6.75
C GLU A 137 46.14 37.95 7.20
N LYS A 138 46.75 37.02 7.93
CA LYS A 138 48.15 37.12 8.36
C LYS A 138 49.09 37.18 7.16
N ASP A 139 48.90 36.32 6.17
CA ASP A 139 49.73 36.29 4.96
C ASP A 139 49.60 37.57 4.13
N PHE A 140 48.37 38.08 3.97
CA PHE A 140 48.14 39.34 3.29
C PHE A 140 48.83 40.51 4.01
N LYS A 141 48.81 40.52 5.34
CA LYS A 141 49.51 41.52 6.14
C LYS A 141 51.03 41.46 5.96
N MET A 142 51.60 40.25 5.94
CA MET A 142 53.03 40.05 5.67
C MET A 142 53.41 40.51 4.25
N MET A 143 52.58 40.19 3.26
CA MET A 143 52.78 40.65 1.88
C MET A 143 52.70 42.18 1.76
N TYR A 144 51.78 42.82 2.49
CA TYR A 144 51.67 44.27 2.53
C TYR A 144 52.91 44.94 3.14
N GLN A 145 53.45 44.36 4.22
CA GLN A 145 54.70 44.81 4.82
C GLN A 145 55.86 44.67 3.83
N TYR A 146 55.99 43.50 3.20
CA TYR A 146 57.00 43.27 2.16
C TYR A 146 56.92 44.29 1.01
N LYS A 147 55.71 44.57 0.50
CA LYS A 147 55.48 45.62 -0.52
C LYS A 147 55.98 46.98 -0.03
N THR A 148 55.68 47.33 1.22
CA THR A 148 56.08 48.61 1.81
C THR A 148 57.60 48.71 1.93
N ASP A 149 58.25 47.64 2.40
CA ASP A 149 59.71 47.57 2.52
C ASP A 149 60.39 47.67 1.16
N LEU A 150 59.86 46.99 0.14
CA LEU A 150 60.38 47.08 -1.24
C LEU A 150 60.27 48.51 -1.78
N LEU A 151 59.16 49.19 -1.56
CA LEU A 151 58.98 50.60 -1.96
C LEU A 151 59.99 51.52 -1.28
N VAL A 152 60.27 51.30 0.01
CA VAL A 152 61.31 52.06 0.74
C VAL A 152 62.69 51.78 0.16
N GLN A 153 63.02 50.51 -0.13
CA GLN A 153 64.29 50.13 -0.75
C GLN A 153 64.46 50.77 -2.14
N MET A 154 63.42 50.74 -2.98
CA MET A 154 63.43 51.38 -4.30
C MET A 154 63.63 52.90 -4.21
N ARG A 155 62.97 53.56 -3.26
CA ARG A 155 63.13 55.00 -3.04
C ARG A 155 64.54 55.33 -2.59
N SER A 156 65.10 54.55 -1.67
CA SER A 156 66.49 54.71 -1.20
C SER A 156 67.49 54.54 -2.36
N LEU A 157 67.33 53.51 -3.18
CA LEU A 157 68.17 53.28 -4.36
C LEU A 157 68.07 54.43 -5.36
N SER A 158 66.86 54.93 -5.61
CA SER A 158 66.64 56.07 -6.50
C SER A 158 67.31 57.34 -5.98
N MET A 159 67.20 57.61 -4.66
CA MET A 159 67.83 58.76 -4.03
C MET A 159 69.36 58.67 -4.06
N SER A 160 69.92 57.49 -3.76
CA SER A 160 71.36 57.23 -3.88
C SER A 160 71.86 57.42 -5.31
N THR A 161 71.11 56.90 -6.30
CA THR A 161 71.44 57.09 -7.71
C THR A 161 71.39 58.56 -8.12
N LEU A 162 70.39 59.32 -7.62
CA LEU A 162 70.29 60.76 -7.86
C LEU A 162 71.49 61.51 -7.27
N GLU A 163 71.89 61.20 -6.04
CA GLU A 163 73.09 61.77 -5.40
C GLU A 163 74.36 61.43 -6.21
N HIS A 164 74.46 60.23 -6.78
CA HIS A 164 75.57 59.84 -7.65
C HIS A 164 75.61 60.70 -8.92
N VAL A 165 74.47 60.90 -9.58
CA VAL A 165 74.35 61.75 -10.78
C VAL A 165 74.67 63.21 -10.45
N GLN A 166 74.13 63.75 -9.35
CA GLN A 166 74.40 65.12 -8.92
C GLN A 166 75.89 65.35 -8.62
N ARG A 167 76.55 64.41 -7.93
CA ARG A 167 78.00 64.49 -7.69
C ARG A 167 78.80 64.44 -8.98
N LEU A 168 78.37 63.65 -9.97
CA LEU A 168 78.99 63.65 -11.30
C LEU A 168 78.80 65.02 -11.96
N GLU A 169 77.58 65.55 -12.01
CA GLU A 169 77.30 66.87 -12.57
C GLU A 169 78.10 67.99 -11.89
N GLU A 170 78.20 68.00 -10.56
CA GLU A 170 79.01 68.98 -9.83
C GLU A 170 80.50 68.86 -10.15
N LYS A 171 81.03 67.64 -10.25
CA LYS A 171 82.42 67.42 -10.73
C LYS A 171 82.62 67.96 -12.15
N PHE A 172 81.66 67.74 -13.05
CA PHE A 172 81.70 68.27 -14.42
C PHE A 172 81.46 69.79 -14.51
N LYS A 173 80.84 70.41 -13.50
CA LYS A 173 80.69 71.88 -13.43
C LYS A 173 81.90 72.58 -12.79
N THR A 174 82.60 71.89 -11.88
CA THR A 174 83.74 72.44 -11.14
C THR A 174 85.07 72.23 -11.86
N GLU A 175 85.22 71.14 -12.60
CA GLU A 175 86.25 71.06 -13.63
C GLU A 175 85.73 71.80 -14.87
N ASN A 176 86.42 72.85 -15.33
CA ASN A 176 86.17 73.40 -16.66
C ASN A 176 86.48 72.29 -17.67
N VAL A 177 85.47 71.49 -18.00
CA VAL A 177 85.56 70.42 -18.99
C VAL A 177 86.04 71.01 -20.31
N ASP A 178 85.63 72.24 -20.63
CA ASP A 178 86.14 72.99 -21.77
C ASP A 178 87.63 73.38 -21.65
N GLU A 179 88.17 73.69 -20.46
CA GLU A 179 89.62 73.91 -20.30
C GLU A 179 90.40 72.61 -20.42
N LYS A 180 89.97 71.51 -19.80
CA LYS A 180 90.66 70.21 -19.95
C LYS A 180 90.53 69.63 -21.36
N ILE A 181 89.41 69.85 -22.05
CA ILE A 181 89.24 69.47 -23.45
C ILE A 181 90.14 70.35 -24.34
N GLN A 182 90.23 71.66 -24.10
CA GLN A 182 91.16 72.54 -24.82
C GLN A 182 92.63 72.25 -24.48
N GLU A 183 92.97 71.87 -23.26
CA GLU A 183 94.30 71.45 -22.83
C GLU A 183 94.66 70.10 -23.47
N ALA A 184 93.72 69.16 -23.53
CA ALA A 184 93.87 67.92 -24.30
C ALA A 184 93.97 68.18 -25.81
N PHE A 185 93.23 69.13 -26.37
CA PHE A 185 93.25 69.49 -27.80
C PHE A 185 94.55 70.21 -28.20
N ASN A 186 95.06 71.09 -27.34
CA ASN A 186 96.36 71.74 -27.52
C ASN A 186 97.55 70.80 -27.28
N THR A 187 97.33 69.66 -26.63
CA THR A 187 98.33 68.58 -26.50
C THR A 187 98.25 67.57 -27.68
N PHE A 188 97.29 67.72 -28.61
CA PHE A 188 97.00 66.74 -29.67
C PHE A 188 97.21 67.25 -31.12
N VAL A 189 97.99 68.32 -31.34
CA VAL A 189 98.35 68.80 -32.70
C VAL A 189 99.74 68.36 -33.17
N ASP A 190 100.57 67.76 -32.34
CA ASP A 190 101.78 67.05 -32.80
C ASP A 190 101.78 65.64 -32.22
N GLU A 191 101.12 64.70 -32.90
CA GLU A 191 101.67 63.38 -33.23
C GLU A 191 100.57 62.46 -33.79
N LYS A 192 100.79 62.02 -35.03
CA LYS A 192 99.93 61.10 -35.77
C LYS A 192 100.08 59.69 -35.21
N SER A 193 99.16 59.22 -34.36
CA SER A 193 99.06 57.78 -34.04
C SER A 193 97.71 57.39 -33.42
N ALA A 194 97.02 56.46 -34.09
CA ALA A 194 96.07 55.47 -33.59
C ALA A 194 94.89 55.92 -32.68
N ILE A 195 93.69 55.89 -33.26
CA ILE A 195 92.41 55.86 -32.53
C ILE A 195 92.25 54.45 -31.90
N PRO A 196 92.04 54.32 -30.57
CA PRO A 196 91.44 53.11 -30.03
C PRO A 196 89.92 53.22 -30.21
N THR A 197 89.37 52.38 -31.09
CA THR A 197 87.93 52.11 -31.15
C THR A 197 87.45 51.63 -29.78
N PHE A 198 86.53 52.38 -29.17
CA PHE A 198 85.85 52.00 -27.94
C PHE A 198 84.85 50.88 -28.28
N ASN A 199 85.14 49.65 -27.84
CA ASN A 199 84.29 48.48 -28.07
C ASN A 199 83.17 48.42 -27.02
N ILE A 200 82.03 49.05 -27.33
CA ILE A 200 80.83 49.08 -26.46
C ILE A 200 80.26 47.66 -26.21
N GLN A 201 80.64 46.67 -27.01
CA GLN A 201 80.16 45.29 -26.90
C GLN A 201 80.73 44.53 -25.68
N GLU A 202 81.91 44.90 -25.17
CA GLU A 202 82.53 44.22 -24.01
C GLU A 202 81.99 44.72 -22.66
N GLU A 203 81.56 45.99 -22.57
CA GLU A 203 80.94 46.52 -21.34
C GLU A 203 79.48 46.09 -21.15
N LEU A 204 78.76 45.80 -22.24
CA LEU A 204 77.40 45.22 -22.17
C LEU A 204 77.41 43.74 -21.76
N SER A 205 78.43 42.96 -22.18
CA SER A 205 78.57 41.55 -21.77
C SER A 205 78.95 41.41 -20.29
N TYR A 206 79.67 42.38 -19.73
CA TYR A 206 79.98 42.43 -18.29
C TYR A 206 78.71 42.71 -17.46
N PHE A 207 77.77 43.50 -17.97
CA PHE A 207 76.51 43.80 -17.28
C PHE A 207 75.50 42.66 -17.38
N GLU A 208 75.34 42.03 -18.55
CA GLU A 208 74.47 40.85 -18.75
C GLU A 208 74.92 39.64 -17.92
N SER A 209 76.23 39.42 -17.78
CA SER A 209 76.77 38.31 -16.97
C SER A 209 76.53 38.44 -15.47
N LYS A 210 76.28 39.67 -14.96
CA LYS A 210 76.02 39.93 -13.53
C LYS A 210 74.55 39.92 -13.17
N THR A 211 73.66 40.22 -14.13
CA THR A 211 72.21 39.99 -14.00
C THR A 211 71.83 38.51 -14.18
N ALA A 212 72.69 37.70 -14.80
CA ALA A 212 72.48 36.26 -15.02
C ALA A 212 73.02 35.34 -13.90
N GLN A 213 73.52 35.89 -12.77
CA GLN A 213 74.01 35.10 -11.61
C GLN A 213 73.17 35.25 -10.33
N VAL A 214 71.97 35.83 -10.39
CA VAL A 214 70.95 35.57 -9.34
C VAL A 214 70.17 34.34 -9.77
N THR A 215 70.72 33.20 -9.36
CA THR A 215 70.18 31.87 -9.54
C THR A 215 68.75 31.75 -9.01
N GLU A 216 67.87 31.29 -9.89
CA GLU A 216 66.66 30.53 -9.59
C GLU A 216 67.02 29.34 -8.70
N GLU A 217 66.99 29.50 -7.37
CA GLU A 217 66.97 28.35 -6.47
C GLU A 217 66.19 28.65 -5.18
N LYS A 218 64.89 28.89 -5.34
CA LYS A 218 63.78 28.39 -4.49
C LYS A 218 62.47 29.10 -4.85
N LEU A 219 61.88 28.69 -5.96
CA LEU A 219 60.44 28.84 -6.19
C LEU A 219 59.90 27.50 -6.68
N VAL A 220 59.88 26.53 -5.77
CA VAL A 220 58.98 25.39 -5.91
C VAL A 220 57.69 25.79 -5.19
N TYR A 221 56.70 26.20 -5.96
CA TYR A 221 55.32 25.84 -5.65
C TYR A 221 54.66 25.35 -6.93
N ASN A 222 54.19 24.11 -6.86
CA ASN A 222 53.66 23.36 -7.98
C ASN A 222 52.42 24.05 -8.56
N ILE A 223 52.52 24.45 -9.84
CA ILE A 223 51.35 24.67 -10.67
C ILE A 223 50.94 23.30 -11.21
N GLY A 224 50.03 22.64 -10.49
CA GLY A 224 49.30 21.47 -10.97
C GLY A 224 48.11 21.93 -11.80
N LYS A 225 48.23 21.75 -13.12
CA LYS A 225 47.18 21.37 -14.08
C LYS A 225 45.76 21.93 -13.83
N VAL A 226 45.42 23.00 -14.55
CA VAL A 226 44.03 23.37 -14.84
C VAL A 226 43.64 22.68 -16.15
N GLU A 227 42.80 21.64 -16.05
CA GLU A 227 41.95 21.23 -17.16
C GLU A 227 40.65 22.03 -17.08
N ASP A 228 40.23 22.54 -18.24
CA ASP A 228 38.92 23.14 -18.49
C ASP A 228 37.80 22.21 -18.03
N THR A 229 36.92 22.70 -17.16
CA THR A 229 35.48 22.51 -17.31
C THR A 229 34.76 23.76 -16.80
N SER A 230 34.10 24.43 -17.72
CA SER A 230 33.06 25.43 -17.51
C SER A 230 31.88 24.89 -16.68
N ASP A 231 31.09 25.84 -16.21
CA ASP A 231 29.78 25.71 -15.54
C ASP A 231 29.80 25.37 -14.04
N ASN A 232 29.75 26.42 -13.21
CA ASN A 232 28.44 26.82 -12.69
C ASN A 232 28.47 28.26 -12.14
N THR A 233 27.48 29.02 -12.56
CA THR A 233 26.99 30.30 -12.03
C THR A 233 26.66 30.25 -10.55
N THR A 234 27.14 31.18 -9.73
CA THR A 234 26.35 31.75 -8.62
C THR A 234 26.84 33.15 -8.18
N GLU A 235 25.92 34.11 -8.28
CA GLU A 235 25.71 35.29 -7.43
C GLU A 235 26.71 36.46 -7.39
N VAL A 236 26.24 37.59 -7.95
CA VAL A 236 26.59 38.95 -7.52
C VAL A 236 25.60 39.39 -6.47
N VAL A 237 26.09 39.70 -5.28
CA VAL A 237 25.36 40.43 -4.24
C VAL A 237 25.56 41.92 -4.50
N THR A 238 24.48 42.70 -4.62
CA THR A 238 24.52 44.11 -4.21
C THR A 238 23.16 44.57 -3.71
N ALA A 239 23.15 45.01 -2.46
CA ALA A 239 22.01 45.53 -1.73
C ALA A 239 21.69 46.99 -2.12
N VAL A 240 20.39 47.34 -2.17
CA VAL A 240 19.86 48.68 -1.87
C VAL A 240 18.42 48.54 -1.32
N GLN A 241 18.21 49.02 -0.08
CA GLN A 241 16.90 49.31 0.59
C GLN A 241 16.42 50.73 0.18
N PRO A 242 15.21 51.27 0.53
CA PRO A 242 14.06 50.71 1.27
C PRO A 242 12.65 51.14 0.74
N ALA A 243 11.60 50.67 1.45
CA ALA A 243 10.36 51.37 1.81
C ALA A 243 9.01 51.04 1.12
N SER A 244 8.02 50.81 2.00
CA SER A 244 6.57 51.05 1.91
C SER A 244 5.66 49.90 1.47
N THR A 245 5.05 49.19 2.44
CA THR A 245 3.64 49.40 2.86
C THR A 245 3.30 48.59 4.13
N ALA A 246 2.54 49.22 5.03
CA ALA A 246 1.91 48.67 6.24
C ALA A 246 0.59 47.91 5.90
N PRO A 247 -0.24 47.49 6.88
CA PRO A 247 -0.01 46.48 7.91
C PRO A 247 -1.08 45.36 7.84
N ILE A 248 -0.74 44.14 8.25
CA ILE A 248 -1.73 43.08 8.54
C ILE A 248 -2.07 43.13 10.03
N SER A 249 -3.33 43.45 10.32
CA SER A 249 -3.97 43.38 11.63
C SER A 249 -4.87 42.14 11.68
N GLU A 250 -4.61 41.33 12.72
CA GLU A 250 -5.53 40.56 13.57
C GLU A 250 -6.47 39.47 12.98
N THR A 251 -6.12 38.20 13.31
CA THR A 251 -6.87 37.13 14.04
C THR A 251 -8.42 37.08 13.96
N PRO A 252 -9.09 35.88 14.06
CA PRO A 252 -8.67 34.70 14.83
C PRO A 252 -9.03 33.29 14.27
N ALA A 253 -8.50 32.27 14.95
CA ALA A 253 -8.98 30.88 14.89
C ALA A 253 -10.48 30.79 15.28
N PRO A 254 -11.21 29.76 14.79
CA PRO A 254 -11.46 28.61 15.65
C PRO A 254 -11.61 27.25 14.92
N GLU A 255 -11.31 26.17 15.65
CA GLU A 255 -12.20 25.01 15.87
C GLU A 255 -13.21 24.61 14.77
N ALA A 256 -12.98 23.45 14.15
CA ALA A 256 -14.02 22.54 13.61
C ALA A 256 -13.36 21.13 13.52
N ALA A 257 -13.82 20.06 14.19
CA ALA A 257 -15.15 19.45 14.15
C ALA A 257 -15.48 19.06 12.69
N THR A 258 -15.90 17.86 12.31
CA THR A 258 -16.48 16.72 13.01
C THR A 258 -16.55 15.57 11.99
N GLN A 259 -16.82 14.37 12.47
CA GLN A 259 -17.37 13.30 11.66
C GLN A 259 -18.57 13.79 10.81
N SER A 260 -18.65 13.30 9.58
CA SER A 260 -19.88 13.04 8.84
C SER A 260 -19.62 11.65 8.22
N GLU A 261 -20.35 10.56 8.44
CA GLU A 261 -21.72 10.36 8.93
C GLU A 261 -22.67 11.41 8.36
N ASP A 262 -22.71 11.46 7.02
CA ASP A 262 -23.89 11.67 6.18
C ASP A 262 -23.44 11.87 4.72
N ASP A 263 -23.16 10.77 4.02
CA ASP A 263 -23.29 10.71 2.54
C ASP A 263 -23.97 9.38 2.15
N GLU A 264 -25.08 9.08 2.82
CA GLU A 264 -26.02 8.06 2.35
C GLU A 264 -26.75 8.61 1.11
N GLY A 265 -26.21 8.32 -0.07
CA GLY A 265 -26.99 8.36 -1.31
C GLY A 265 -26.30 8.95 -2.54
N ARG A 266 -25.09 9.49 -2.42
CA ARG A 266 -24.35 9.93 -3.62
C ARG A 266 -23.69 8.72 -4.27
N SER A 267 -24.20 8.33 -5.43
CA SER A 267 -23.48 7.41 -6.32
C SER A 267 -22.48 8.23 -7.12
N ASP A 268 -21.22 7.81 -7.10
CA ASP A 268 -20.17 8.41 -7.91
C ASP A 268 -20.27 7.92 -9.34
N GLU A 269 -19.90 8.77 -10.30
CA GLU A 269 -19.84 8.41 -11.72
C GLU A 269 -18.56 7.57 -11.99
N LEU A 270 -18.61 6.27 -11.69
CA LEU A 270 -17.49 5.32 -11.87
C LEU A 270 -16.99 5.24 -13.32
N GLY A 271 -17.77 5.72 -14.29
CA GLY A 271 -17.38 5.82 -15.69
C GLY A 271 -16.25 6.82 -15.98
N ILE A 272 -15.83 7.61 -14.99
CA ILE A 272 -14.64 8.47 -15.07
C ILE A 272 -13.35 7.62 -15.06
N ILE A 273 -13.38 6.40 -14.53
CA ILE A 273 -12.23 5.48 -14.48
C ILE A 273 -12.05 4.81 -15.84
N GLU A 274 -10.82 4.79 -16.35
CA GLU A 274 -10.51 4.18 -17.64
C GLU A 274 -10.72 2.67 -17.59
N GLY A 275 -11.47 2.15 -18.57
CA GLY A 275 -11.87 0.74 -18.63
C GLY A 275 -13.22 0.44 -17.97
N ILE A 276 -13.77 1.35 -17.16
CA ILE A 276 -15.13 1.24 -16.62
C ILE A 276 -16.11 1.96 -17.56
N GLY A 277 -16.67 1.21 -18.51
CA GLY A 277 -17.75 1.73 -19.37
C GLY A 277 -19.10 1.81 -18.63
N PRO A 278 -20.13 2.47 -19.21
CA PRO A 278 -21.45 2.62 -18.58
C PRO A 278 -22.10 1.30 -18.14
N LYS A 279 -21.84 0.21 -18.87
CA LYS A 279 -22.35 -1.13 -18.53
C LYS A 279 -21.62 -1.77 -17.35
N ILE A 280 -20.32 -1.52 -17.23
CA ILE A 280 -19.49 -2.03 -16.12
C ILE A 280 -19.81 -1.24 -14.85
N ALA A 281 -19.95 0.08 -14.97
CA ALA A 281 -20.42 0.92 -13.87
C ALA A 281 -21.76 0.42 -13.32
N MET A 282 -22.73 0.12 -14.20
CA MET A 282 -24.03 -0.42 -13.80
C MET A 282 -23.91 -1.78 -13.08
N LEU A 283 -23.02 -2.66 -13.56
CA LEU A 283 -22.76 -3.95 -12.92
C LEU A 283 -22.15 -3.79 -11.51
N LEU A 284 -21.25 -2.82 -11.34
CA LEU A 284 -20.63 -2.50 -10.04
C LEU A 284 -21.67 -1.91 -9.08
N TYR A 285 -22.56 -1.05 -9.56
CA TYR A 285 -23.70 -0.54 -8.78
C TYR A 285 -24.64 -1.67 -8.34
N ASP A 286 -25.01 -2.56 -9.25
CA ASP A 286 -25.86 -3.73 -8.94
C ASP A 286 -25.19 -4.67 -7.92
N SER A 287 -23.86 -4.64 -7.83
CA SER A 287 -23.05 -5.41 -6.87
C SER A 287 -22.79 -4.69 -5.55
N GLY A 288 -23.34 -3.49 -5.36
CA GLY A 288 -23.25 -2.72 -4.11
C GLY A 288 -22.07 -1.73 -4.05
N ILE A 289 -21.36 -1.51 -5.15
CA ILE A 289 -20.20 -0.60 -5.22
C ILE A 289 -20.66 0.71 -5.87
N PHE A 290 -21.04 1.69 -5.05
CA PHE A 290 -21.64 2.94 -5.51
C PHE A 290 -20.70 4.14 -5.56
N THR A 291 -19.55 4.07 -4.89
CA THR A 291 -18.63 5.21 -4.72
C THR A 291 -17.21 4.87 -5.16
N PHE A 292 -16.42 5.89 -5.50
CA PHE A 292 -14.98 5.76 -5.77
C PHE A 292 -14.26 5.13 -4.57
N ARG A 293 -14.63 5.54 -3.35
CA ARG A 293 -14.10 4.94 -2.12
C ARG A 293 -14.51 3.49 -1.95
N GLY A 294 -15.75 3.14 -2.30
CA GLY A 294 -16.22 1.76 -2.31
C GLY A 294 -15.41 0.90 -3.28
N LEU A 295 -15.13 1.42 -4.48
CA LEU A 295 -14.33 0.72 -5.48
C LEU A 295 -12.86 0.57 -5.06
N ALA A 296 -12.26 1.64 -4.51
CA ALA A 296 -10.87 1.65 -4.05
C ALA A 296 -10.60 0.73 -2.84
N THR A 297 -11.63 0.45 -2.03
CA THR A 297 -11.53 -0.45 -0.86
C THR A 297 -11.93 -1.89 -1.18
N THR A 298 -12.47 -2.15 -2.37
CA THR A 298 -12.85 -3.49 -2.81
C THR A 298 -11.62 -4.22 -3.37
N PRO A 299 -11.30 -5.45 -2.91
CA PRO A 299 -10.20 -6.23 -3.46
C PRO A 299 -10.35 -6.48 -4.97
N VAL A 300 -9.25 -6.43 -5.71
CA VAL A 300 -9.21 -6.62 -7.18
C VAL A 300 -9.83 -7.96 -7.58
N GLU A 301 -9.62 -9.00 -6.77
CA GLU A 301 -10.17 -10.34 -6.99
C GLU A 301 -11.70 -10.34 -6.91
N ARG A 302 -12.27 -9.56 -5.99
CA ARG A 302 -13.72 -9.44 -5.84
C ARG A 302 -14.33 -8.69 -7.03
N ILE A 303 -13.65 -7.66 -7.53
CA ILE A 303 -14.08 -6.94 -8.74
C ILE A 303 -14.03 -7.87 -9.95
N LYS A 304 -12.96 -8.67 -10.08
CA LYS A 304 -12.82 -9.67 -11.13
C LYS A 304 -13.91 -10.74 -11.07
N GLU A 305 -14.24 -11.24 -9.89
CA GLU A 305 -15.33 -12.20 -9.68
C GLU A 305 -16.69 -11.64 -10.15
N ILE A 306 -16.96 -10.36 -9.88
CA ILE A 306 -18.17 -9.67 -10.33
C ILE A 306 -18.23 -9.63 -11.88
N LEU A 307 -17.11 -9.30 -12.53
CA LEU A 307 -16.99 -9.27 -13.99
C LEU A 307 -17.15 -10.66 -14.61
N ASP A 308 -16.52 -11.69 -14.03
CA ASP A 308 -16.59 -13.07 -14.51
C ASP A 308 -18.02 -13.63 -14.42
N ASN A 309 -18.73 -13.35 -13.32
CA ASN A 309 -20.11 -13.76 -13.12
C ASN A 309 -21.09 -13.05 -14.07
N ALA A 310 -20.76 -11.85 -14.55
CA ALA A 310 -21.58 -11.10 -15.52
C ALA A 310 -21.45 -11.63 -16.96
N GLY A 311 -20.42 -12.44 -17.23
CA GLY A 311 -20.26 -13.22 -18.46
C GLY A 311 -18.99 -12.89 -19.26
N PRO A 312 -18.71 -13.67 -20.33
CA PRO A 312 -17.44 -13.62 -21.06
C PRO A 312 -17.10 -12.27 -21.70
N ALA A 313 -18.11 -11.43 -21.96
CA ALA A 313 -17.91 -10.09 -22.51
C ALA A 313 -17.28 -9.11 -21.50
N TYR A 314 -17.50 -9.32 -20.19
CA TYR A 314 -16.98 -8.46 -19.12
C TYR A 314 -15.69 -9.00 -18.51
N ALA A 315 -15.52 -10.32 -18.51
CA ALA A 315 -14.30 -11.03 -18.05
C ALA A 315 -13.01 -10.65 -18.81
N MET A 316 -13.13 -10.00 -19.98
CA MET A 316 -11.97 -9.53 -20.76
C MET A 316 -11.33 -8.27 -20.18
N HIS A 317 -12.03 -7.54 -19.29
CA HIS A 317 -11.51 -6.32 -18.67
C HIS A 317 -10.61 -6.65 -17.48
N ASP A 318 -9.53 -5.88 -17.32
CA ASP A 318 -8.58 -6.02 -16.22
C ASP A 318 -8.84 -4.94 -15.15
N PRO A 319 -9.29 -5.32 -13.94
CA PRO A 319 -9.59 -4.36 -12.88
C PRO A 319 -8.36 -3.90 -12.08
N THR A 320 -7.15 -4.36 -12.41
CA THR A 320 -5.94 -4.11 -11.62
C THR A 320 -5.67 -2.62 -11.42
N THR A 321 -5.88 -1.80 -12.46
CA THR A 321 -5.65 -0.35 -12.42
C THR A 321 -6.85 0.45 -11.88
N TRP A 322 -8.01 -0.18 -11.71
CA TRP A 322 -9.24 0.52 -11.29
C TRP A 322 -9.22 0.94 -9.83
N VAL A 323 -8.55 0.16 -8.97
CA VAL A 323 -8.42 0.47 -7.54
C VAL A 323 -7.62 1.75 -7.32
N GLU A 324 -6.48 1.88 -8.00
CA GLU A 324 -5.61 3.06 -7.92
C GLU A 324 -6.29 4.29 -8.52
N GLN A 325 -6.93 4.15 -9.68
CA GLN A 325 -7.70 5.23 -10.30
C GLN A 325 -8.89 5.67 -9.43
N ALA A 326 -9.58 4.72 -8.78
CA ALA A 326 -10.67 5.03 -7.86
C ALA A 326 -10.19 5.75 -6.60
N LEU A 327 -8.98 5.44 -6.11
CA LEU A 327 -8.39 6.14 -4.97
C LEU A 327 -8.09 7.60 -5.32
N LEU A 328 -7.47 7.86 -6.47
CA LEU A 328 -7.20 9.22 -6.96
C LEU A 328 -8.49 10.02 -7.14
N ALA A 329 -9.53 9.39 -7.71
CA ALA A 329 -10.84 10.01 -7.87
C ALA A 329 -11.53 10.30 -6.52
N ALA A 330 -11.42 9.39 -5.55
CA ALA A 330 -11.98 9.58 -4.20
C ALA A 330 -11.29 10.71 -3.41
N GLU A 331 -9.99 10.94 -3.66
CA GLU A 331 -9.22 12.03 -3.08
C GLU A 331 -9.41 13.38 -3.81
N GLY A 332 -10.17 13.40 -4.91
CA GLY A 332 -10.40 14.59 -5.72
C GLY A 332 -9.18 15.01 -6.57
N ARG A 333 -8.19 14.13 -6.73
CA ARG A 333 -6.96 14.37 -7.50
C ARG A 333 -7.16 14.05 -8.98
N PHE A 334 -8.08 14.78 -9.61
CA PHE A 334 -8.45 14.55 -11.00
C PHE A 334 -7.32 14.86 -12.00
N ASP A 335 -6.40 15.76 -11.65
CA ASP A 335 -5.23 16.08 -12.48
C ASP A 335 -4.25 14.91 -12.57
N GLU A 336 -3.94 14.27 -11.42
CA GLU A 336 -3.09 13.07 -11.35
C GLU A 336 -3.76 11.87 -12.05
N LEU A 337 -5.10 11.76 -11.96
CA LEU A 337 -5.87 10.74 -12.65
C LEU A 337 -5.78 10.87 -14.17
N GLU A 338 -5.82 12.09 -14.71
CA GLU A 338 -5.72 12.33 -16.15
C GLU A 338 -4.29 12.06 -16.67
N GLU A 339 -3.27 12.37 -15.87
CA GLU A 339 -1.89 12.01 -16.16
C GLU A 339 -1.71 10.49 -16.19
N MET A 340 -2.27 9.77 -15.21
CA MET A 340 -2.25 8.30 -15.17
C MET A 340 -2.93 7.68 -16.39
N LYS A 341 -4.09 8.22 -16.82
CA LYS A 341 -4.77 7.79 -18.05
C LYS A 341 -3.95 8.04 -19.31
N SER A 342 -3.22 9.16 -19.36
CA SER A 342 -2.37 9.48 -20.52
C SER A 342 -1.20 8.52 -20.70
N LEU A 343 -0.78 7.84 -19.62
CA LEU A 343 0.29 6.86 -19.59
C LEU A 343 -0.20 5.42 -19.83
N LEU A 344 -1.51 5.19 -19.70
CA LEU A 344 -2.13 3.87 -19.88
C LEU A 344 -2.59 3.69 -21.32
N VAL A 345 -2.06 2.69 -22.03
CA VAL A 345 -2.58 2.30 -23.35
C VAL A 345 -3.58 1.15 -23.17
N GLY A 346 -4.87 1.48 -23.12
CA GLY A 346 -5.95 0.48 -23.06
C GLY A 346 -6.10 -0.21 -21.70
N GLY A 347 -5.85 0.53 -20.61
CA GLY A 347 -6.05 0.06 -19.24
C GLY A 347 -4.98 -0.86 -18.64
N LYS A 348 -3.84 -1.07 -19.32
CA LYS A 348 -2.70 -1.85 -18.81
C LYS A 348 -1.52 -0.95 -18.44
N ALA A 349 -0.97 -1.15 -17.24
CA ALA A 349 0.32 -0.58 -16.85
C ALA A 349 1.44 -1.27 -17.66
N GLU A 350 2.34 -0.49 -18.26
CA GLU A 350 3.53 -1.04 -18.93
C GLU A 350 4.51 -1.59 -17.87
N GLU A 351 4.52 -2.91 -17.69
CA GLU A 351 5.70 -3.63 -17.18
C GLU A 351 5.93 -4.91 -18.02
N ASP A 352 7.21 -5.07 -18.38
CA ASP A 352 7.93 -6.23 -18.94
C ASP A 352 7.72 -6.66 -20.41
N VAL A 353 8.68 -6.27 -21.27
CA VAL A 353 9.00 -6.99 -22.52
C VAL A 353 10.51 -7.25 -22.60
N GLU A 354 10.90 -8.47 -22.23
CA GLU A 354 12.11 -9.13 -22.75
C GLU A 354 11.73 -10.17 -23.83
N GLU A 355 12.58 -10.22 -24.86
CA GLU A 355 12.73 -11.21 -25.94
C GLU A 355 11.69 -11.32 -27.08
N LYS A 356 12.07 -10.77 -28.25
CA LYS A 356 12.27 -11.57 -29.48
C LYS A 356 13.16 -10.82 -30.49
N GLY A 357 14.24 -11.47 -30.90
CA GLY A 357 15.28 -10.90 -31.76
C GLY A 357 14.95 -10.80 -33.25
N ILE A 358 15.72 -9.97 -33.95
CA ILE A 358 16.01 -10.04 -35.39
C ILE A 358 17.47 -9.61 -35.64
N ASP A 359 18.12 -10.37 -36.51
CA ASP A 359 19.52 -10.40 -36.96
C ASP A 359 20.13 -9.06 -37.46
N ASN A 360 21.27 -8.69 -36.85
CA ASN A 360 22.61 -8.55 -37.45
C ASN A 360 22.81 -7.88 -38.83
N SER A 361 23.37 -6.65 -38.83
CA SER A 361 24.60 -6.32 -39.58
C SER A 361 25.07 -4.88 -39.31
N VAL A 362 26.30 -4.73 -38.81
CA VAL A 362 27.39 -3.85 -39.29
C VAL A 362 28.40 -3.64 -38.15
N SER A 363 29.66 -3.82 -38.51
CA SER A 363 30.84 -4.13 -37.69
C SER A 363 31.44 -2.99 -36.87
N ILE A 364 32.18 -3.45 -35.85
CA ILE A 364 32.99 -2.79 -34.81
C ILE A 364 34.28 -2.13 -35.40
N PRO A 365 34.89 -1.16 -34.69
CA PRO A 365 36.20 -1.40 -34.05
C PRO A 365 36.21 -0.85 -32.60
N GLU A 366 36.49 -1.60 -31.54
CA GLU A 366 37.70 -2.31 -31.08
C GLU A 366 38.77 -1.39 -30.44
N ALA A 367 39.24 -1.83 -29.26
CA ALA A 367 40.28 -1.29 -28.36
C ALA A 367 39.81 -0.22 -27.34
N ALA A 368 40.09 -0.29 -26.03
CA ALA A 368 40.93 -1.18 -25.23
C ALA A 368 40.51 -1.12 -23.74
N LEU A 369 40.71 -2.25 -23.03
CA LEU A 369 40.73 -2.34 -21.57
C LEU A 369 41.85 -1.47 -20.96
N PRO A 370 41.76 -1.13 -19.67
CA PRO A 370 42.73 -1.76 -18.77
C PRO A 370 42.14 -2.42 -17.52
N GLU A 371 42.92 -3.42 -17.10
CA GLU A 371 42.80 -4.34 -15.97
C GLU A 371 43.00 -3.72 -14.58
N ILE A 372 42.21 -4.25 -13.64
CA ILE A 372 42.58 -4.79 -12.30
C ILE A 372 43.26 -3.84 -11.30
N THR A 373 42.57 -3.60 -10.17
CA THR A 373 43.13 -4.01 -8.86
C THR A 373 42.04 -4.25 -7.83
N GLN A 374 42.09 -5.46 -7.27
CA GLN A 374 41.28 -5.92 -6.15
C GLN A 374 41.69 -5.18 -4.88
N ASP A 375 40.72 -4.77 -4.06
CA ASP A 375 40.92 -4.88 -2.62
C ASP A 375 39.65 -5.44 -1.96
N LYS A 376 39.89 -6.39 -1.06
CA LYS A 376 38.91 -7.24 -0.40
C LYS A 376 38.40 -6.50 0.82
N THR A 377 37.08 -6.34 0.94
CA THR A 377 36.47 -6.30 2.27
C THR A 377 35.05 -6.83 2.21
N SER A 378 34.82 -7.84 3.05
CA SER A 378 33.62 -8.63 3.16
C SER A 378 32.36 -7.78 3.36
N ILE A 379 31.37 -7.94 2.48
CA ILE A 379 29.98 -7.59 2.77
C ILE A 379 29.16 -8.87 2.57
N SER A 380 28.67 -9.39 3.69
CA SER A 380 27.65 -10.42 3.75
C SER A 380 26.35 -9.91 3.13
N GLU A 381 25.86 -10.69 2.19
CA GLU A 381 24.52 -10.78 1.62
C GLU A 381 23.38 -10.22 2.52
N PRO A 382 22.43 -9.43 1.97
CA PRO A 382 21.20 -9.06 2.69
C PRO A 382 20.28 -10.28 2.78
N VAL A 383 20.22 -10.87 3.97
CA VAL A 383 19.26 -11.91 4.33
C VAL A 383 17.87 -11.28 4.43
N ALA A 384 16.98 -11.69 3.54
CA ALA A 384 15.54 -11.49 3.65
C ALA A 384 15.03 -11.90 5.05
N PRO A 385 14.14 -11.13 5.72
CA PRO A 385 13.56 -11.56 6.98
C PRO A 385 12.61 -12.73 6.71
N LYS A 386 13.15 -13.92 6.98
CA LYS A 386 12.45 -15.20 7.02
C LYS A 386 11.28 -15.08 8.00
N ALA A 387 10.06 -15.27 7.50
CA ALA A 387 8.87 -15.47 8.30
C ALA A 387 9.11 -16.56 9.35
N ALA A 388 8.94 -16.20 10.63
CA ALA A 388 8.91 -17.16 11.73
C ALA A 388 7.49 -17.73 11.90
N PRO A 389 7.34 -19.00 12.28
CA PRO A 389 6.11 -19.76 12.11
C PRO A 389 5.12 -19.47 13.25
N VAL A 390 3.95 -18.96 12.90
CA VAL A 390 2.78 -18.92 13.79
C VAL A 390 1.70 -19.80 13.15
N ALA A 391 1.91 -21.11 13.16
CA ALA A 391 0.88 -22.06 12.72
C ALA A 391 1.16 -23.43 13.33
N SER A 392 0.34 -23.80 14.31
CA SER A 392 0.16 -25.22 14.68
C SER A 392 -1.11 -25.50 15.48
N ASN A 393 -1.82 -24.48 16.00
CA ASN A 393 -3.05 -24.69 16.78
C ASN A 393 -4.32 -24.04 16.22
N LEU A 394 -4.25 -23.28 15.13
CA LEU A 394 -5.44 -22.69 14.48
C LEU A 394 -5.91 -23.54 13.29
N ASP A 395 -4.96 -24.14 12.56
CA ASP A 395 -5.27 -25.03 11.44
C ASP A 395 -5.83 -26.38 11.91
N SER A 396 -5.37 -26.92 13.05
CA SER A 396 -5.89 -28.19 13.57
C SER A 396 -7.32 -28.09 14.11
N VAL A 397 -7.68 -26.96 14.74
CA VAL A 397 -9.02 -26.73 15.29
C VAL A 397 -10.03 -26.44 14.17
N THR A 398 -9.61 -25.73 13.13
CA THR A 398 -10.46 -25.45 11.96
C THR A 398 -10.63 -26.69 11.08
N GLU A 399 -9.59 -27.50 10.88
CA GLU A 399 -9.65 -28.76 10.14
C GLU A 399 -10.48 -29.83 10.86
N GLU A 400 -10.34 -29.96 12.19
CA GLU A 400 -11.18 -30.87 13.01
C GLU A 400 -12.67 -30.45 12.99
N MET A 401 -12.95 -29.15 13.00
CA MET A 401 -14.32 -28.64 12.85
C MET A 401 -14.86 -28.88 11.44
N LEU A 402 -14.05 -28.70 10.40
CA LEU A 402 -14.43 -28.96 9.01
C LEU A 402 -14.73 -30.45 8.79
N GLU A 403 -13.94 -31.33 9.39
CA GLU A 403 -14.13 -32.79 9.32
C GLU A 403 -15.40 -33.22 10.07
N LYS A 404 -15.68 -32.64 11.25
CA LYS A 404 -16.94 -32.87 11.98
C LYS A 404 -18.15 -32.37 11.19
N VAL A 405 -18.07 -31.20 10.55
CA VAL A 405 -19.14 -30.65 9.71
C VAL A 405 -19.39 -31.54 8.48
N ASN A 406 -18.32 -32.01 7.83
CA ASN A 406 -18.44 -32.92 6.69
C ASN A 406 -19.03 -34.27 7.08
N LYS A 407 -18.63 -34.82 8.24
CA LYS A 407 -19.20 -36.07 8.78
C LYS A 407 -20.68 -35.94 9.15
N VAL A 408 -21.10 -34.80 9.68
CA VAL A 408 -22.52 -34.48 9.93
C VAL A 408 -23.28 -34.36 8.61
N LYS A 409 -22.69 -33.69 7.61
CA LYS A 409 -23.28 -33.56 6.27
C LYS A 409 -23.46 -34.91 5.58
N GLU A 410 -22.50 -35.82 5.72
CA GLU A 410 -22.61 -37.21 5.23
C GLU A 410 -23.65 -38.02 6.00
N ALA A 411 -23.72 -37.89 7.33
CA ALA A 411 -24.72 -38.57 8.14
C ALA A 411 -26.15 -38.11 7.79
N VAL A 412 -26.35 -36.81 7.55
CA VAL A 412 -27.63 -36.25 7.10
C VAL A 412 -27.97 -36.76 5.69
N ARG A 413 -27.00 -36.79 4.77
CA ARG A 413 -27.20 -37.32 3.42
C ARG A 413 -27.55 -38.81 3.44
N LYS A 414 -26.87 -39.61 4.28
CA LYS A 414 -27.15 -41.04 4.46
C LYS A 414 -28.53 -41.28 5.08
N ALA A 415 -28.92 -40.47 6.07
CA ALA A 415 -30.25 -40.53 6.67
C ALA A 415 -31.36 -40.11 5.70
N MET A 416 -31.09 -39.16 4.79
CA MET A 416 -32.01 -38.79 3.72
C MET A 416 -32.18 -39.91 2.68
N VAL A 417 -31.09 -40.59 2.28
CA VAL A 417 -31.14 -41.71 1.34
C VAL A 417 -31.82 -42.94 1.95
N GLU A 418 -31.54 -43.29 3.22
CA GLU A 418 -32.26 -44.38 3.92
C GLU A 418 -33.76 -44.09 4.11
N LYS A 419 -34.14 -42.80 4.20
CA LYS A 419 -35.54 -42.38 4.27
C LYS A 419 -36.24 -42.48 2.92
N GLU A 420 -35.52 -42.28 1.81
CA GLU A 420 -36.02 -42.55 0.45
C GLU A 420 -36.16 -44.05 0.19
N GLU A 421 -35.20 -44.88 0.58
CA GLU A 421 -35.26 -46.34 0.36
C GLU A 421 -36.40 -47.03 1.15
N LYS A 422 -36.77 -46.51 2.33
CA LYS A 422 -37.93 -47.01 3.10
C LYS A 422 -39.27 -46.55 2.53
N ASN A 423 -39.31 -45.46 1.77
CA ASN A 423 -40.55 -44.94 1.17
C ASN A 423 -40.90 -45.60 -0.19
N VAL A 424 -39.99 -46.39 -0.77
CA VAL A 424 -40.21 -47.08 -2.06
C VAL A 424 -40.90 -48.44 -1.89
N LYS A 425 -40.90 -49.06 -0.70
CA LYS A 425 -41.50 -50.38 -0.49
C LYS A 425 -43.00 -50.40 -0.15
N ASP A 426 -43.61 -49.24 0.07
CA ASP A 426 -45.04 -49.14 0.41
C ASP A 426 -45.78 -48.11 -0.46
N ASN A 427 -45.46 -48.12 -1.76
CA ASN A 427 -46.11 -47.26 -2.76
C ASN A 427 -47.01 -48.07 -3.69
N THR A 428 -47.84 -48.94 -3.11
CA THR A 428 -49.01 -49.46 -3.82
C THR A 428 -50.05 -48.33 -3.82
N PRO A 429 -50.46 -47.78 -4.97
CA PRO A 429 -51.39 -46.66 -5.00
C PRO A 429 -52.72 -47.07 -4.36
N LEU A 430 -53.18 -46.32 -3.36
CA LEU A 430 -54.57 -46.38 -2.91
C LEU A 430 -55.48 -46.13 -4.14
N PRO A 431 -56.54 -46.94 -4.34
CA PRO A 431 -57.40 -46.81 -5.52
C PRO A 431 -58.03 -45.42 -5.55
N LYS A 432 -58.00 -44.78 -6.72
CA LYS A 432 -58.56 -43.44 -6.92
C LYS A 432 -60.08 -43.50 -6.72
N VAL A 433 -60.65 -42.46 -6.13
CA VAL A 433 -62.10 -42.31 -5.87
C VAL A 433 -62.96 -42.60 -7.11
N ASN A 434 -62.45 -42.34 -8.31
CA ASN A 434 -63.13 -42.61 -9.58
C ASN A 434 -63.18 -44.11 -9.97
N GLU A 435 -62.30 -44.97 -9.44
CA GLU A 435 -62.32 -46.42 -9.68
C GLU A 435 -63.27 -47.16 -8.72
N ILE A 436 -63.55 -46.57 -7.55
CA ILE A 436 -64.55 -47.08 -6.59
C ILE A 436 -65.97 -46.77 -7.09
N LEU A 437 -66.16 -45.62 -7.75
CA LEU A 437 -67.45 -45.21 -8.34
C LEU A 437 -67.82 -46.00 -9.60
N ALA A 438 -66.85 -46.48 -10.39
CA ALA A 438 -67.12 -47.29 -11.57
C ALA A 438 -67.68 -48.69 -11.23
N LYS A 439 -67.31 -49.26 -10.08
CA LYS A 439 -67.80 -50.57 -9.61
C LYS A 439 -69.22 -50.57 -9.03
N ASN A 440 -69.79 -49.39 -8.74
CA ASN A 440 -71.15 -49.25 -8.22
C ASN A 440 -72.17 -48.83 -9.29
N SER A 441 -71.80 -48.79 -10.57
CA SER A 441 -72.70 -48.39 -11.65
C SER A 441 -73.64 -49.50 -12.16
N ASP A 442 -73.53 -50.73 -11.64
CA ASP A 442 -74.34 -51.88 -12.09
C ASP A 442 -75.46 -52.31 -11.11
N ILE A 443 -75.77 -51.51 -10.08
CA ILE A 443 -76.97 -51.75 -9.25
C ILE A 443 -77.74 -50.44 -9.12
N GLY A 444 -78.86 -50.39 -9.84
CA GLY A 444 -79.61 -49.18 -10.09
C GLY A 444 -80.28 -48.53 -8.89
N GLY A 445 -80.58 -47.25 -9.11
CA GLY A 445 -81.83 -46.61 -8.68
C GLY A 445 -81.90 -46.07 -7.25
N GLY A 446 -81.83 -44.74 -7.11
CA GLY A 446 -82.35 -44.06 -5.92
C GLY A 446 -81.65 -42.74 -5.61
N SER A 447 -82.08 -41.67 -6.28
CA SER A 447 -81.66 -40.29 -6.01
C SER A 447 -81.97 -39.87 -4.57
N PHE A 448 -80.96 -39.41 -3.83
CA PHE A 448 -81.05 -38.88 -2.47
C PHE A 448 -81.21 -37.34 -2.42
N PHE A 449 -81.15 -36.65 -3.56
CA PHE A 449 -81.16 -35.18 -3.63
C PHE A 449 -82.54 -34.56 -3.93
N ASP A 450 -83.62 -35.18 -3.48
CA ASP A 450 -84.99 -34.67 -3.67
C ASP A 450 -85.68 -34.16 -2.39
N ASN A 451 -84.98 -34.03 -1.24
CA ASN A 451 -85.62 -33.45 -0.04
C ASN A 451 -84.68 -32.85 1.05
N ILE A 452 -83.91 -31.81 0.71
CA ILE A 452 -83.44 -30.79 1.68
C ILE A 452 -83.64 -29.40 1.08
#